data_AF-A0A413UDG5-F1
#
_entry.id   AF-A0A413UDG5-F1
#
_cell.length_a   1.000
_cell.length_b   1.000
_cell.length_c   1.000
_cell.angle_alpha   90.00
_cell.angle_beta   90.00
_cell.angle_gamma   90.00
#
_symmetry.space_group_name_H-M   'P 1'
#
loop_
_entity.id
_entity.type
_entity.pdbx_description
1 polymer ?
#
loop_
_entity_poly.entity_id
_entity_poly.type
_entity_poly.pdbx_seq_one_letter_code
_entity_poly.pdbx_strand_id
1 'polypeptide(L)' 'MVSKYKEGDKVYFVSSSVFVKEATVIRSGGGFVTIKFATNNGNDGPSGIRVRESKVYRTEEEANNVIQMNKARQVNSRKL' A
#
# COMPACT_ATOMS: atom_id res chain seq x y z
N MET A 1 -10.30 -18.13 8.97
CA MET A 1 -10.40 -16.77 8.39
C MET A 1 -9.44 -16.71 7.21
N VAL A 2 -9.92 -16.43 6.01
CA VAL A 2 -9.08 -16.40 4.80
C VAL A 2 -8.28 -15.10 4.80
N SER A 3 -6.96 -15.19 4.96
CA SER A 3 -6.08 -14.05 4.76
C SER A 3 -6.29 -13.52 3.34
N LYS A 4 -6.66 -12.24 3.22
CA LYS A 4 -6.96 -11.62 1.92
C LYS A 4 -5.68 -11.47 1.06
N TYR A 5 -4.51 -11.63 1.66
CA TYR A 5 -3.21 -11.53 0.98
C TYR A 5 -2.32 -12.68 1.47
N LYS A 6 -1.55 -13.28 0.55
CA LYS A 6 -0.54 -14.30 0.88
C LYS A 6 0.85 -13.68 0.98
N GLU A 7 1.72 -14.32 1.76
CA GLU A 7 3.13 -13.98 1.82
C GLU A 7 3.76 -14.25 0.45
N GLY A 8 4.54 -13.29 -0.05
CA GLY A 8 5.10 -13.28 -1.40
C GLY A 8 4.23 -12.59 -2.45
N ASP A 9 2.97 -12.23 -2.14
CA ASP A 9 2.12 -11.53 -3.11
C ASP A 9 2.64 -10.11 -3.37
N LYS A 10 2.67 -9.73 -4.65
CA LYS A 10 2.90 -8.34 -5.06
C LYS A 10 1.63 -7.52 -4.79
N VAL A 11 1.78 -6.38 -4.13
CA VAL A 11 0.71 -5.48 -3.75
C VAL A 11 1.12 -4.02 -3.95
N TYR A 12 0.13 -3.15 -4.03
CA TYR A 12 0.30 -1.71 -4.23
C TYR A 12 -0.19 -0.96 -3.00
N PHE A 13 0.71 -0.22 -2.36
CA PHE A 13 0.42 0.56 -1.18
C PHE A 13 0.21 2.03 -1.54
N VAL A 14 -0.92 2.60 -1.11
CA VAL A 14 -1.18 4.03 -1.28
C VAL A 14 -0.66 4.81 -0.06
N SER A 15 0.50 5.45 -0.21
CA SER A 15 1.08 6.36 0.78
C SER A 15 0.50 7.77 0.65
N SER A 16 0.16 8.37 1.79
CA SER A 16 -0.38 9.74 1.89
C SER A 16 -1.58 10.03 0.98
N SER A 17 -2.33 8.98 0.61
CA SER A 17 -3.50 9.06 -0.28
C SER A 17 -3.23 9.54 -1.72
N VAL A 18 -1.97 9.75 -2.11
CA VAL A 18 -1.60 10.30 -3.43
C VAL A 18 -0.44 9.60 -4.12
N PHE A 19 0.29 8.73 -3.43
CA PHE A 19 1.41 7.98 -4.01
C PHE A 19 1.15 6.49 -3.96
N VAL A 20 1.21 5.82 -5.09
CA VAL A 20 1.22 4.35 -5.17
C VAL A 20 2.66 3.88 -5.09
N LYS A 21 2.93 2.89 -4.24
CA LYS A 21 4.22 2.21 -4.14
C LYS A 21 4.04 0.71 -4.27
N GLU A 22 4.83 0.10 -5.12
CA GLU A 22 4.87 -1.35 -5.24
C GLU A 22 5.59 -1.96 -4.03
N ALA A 23 5.01 -3.01 -3.46
CA ALA A 23 5.55 -3.74 -2.33
C ALA A 23 5.20 -5.23 -2.39
N THR A 24 5.92 -6.04 -1.63
CA THR A 24 5.67 -7.47 -1.48
C THR A 24 5.16 -7.75 -0.09
N VAL A 25 4.11 -8.56 0.04
CA VAL A 25 3.60 -8.98 1.33
C VAL A 25 4.58 -9.95 1.97
N ILE A 26 5.02 -9.68 3.19
CA ILE A 26 5.88 -10.58 3.97
C ILE A 26 5.11 -11.28 5.09
N ARG A 27 3.98 -10.71 5.53
CA ARG A 27 3.09 -11.30 6.53
C ARG A 27 1.71 -10.68 6.45
N SER A 28 0.65 -11.45 6.65
CA SER A 28 -0.72 -10.94 6.78
C SER A 28 -1.40 -11.52 8.02
N GLY A 29 -2.16 -10.70 8.76
CA GLY A 29 -2.87 -11.17 9.94
C GLY A 29 -3.49 -10.06 10.79
N GLY A 30 -4.63 -10.37 11.42
CA GLY A 30 -5.30 -9.48 12.38
C GLY A 30 -5.77 -8.13 11.79
N GLY A 31 -6.11 -8.09 10.48
CA GLY A 31 -6.50 -6.86 9.77
C GLY A 31 -5.33 -5.94 9.38
N PHE A 32 -4.11 -6.41 9.57
CA PHE A 32 -2.88 -5.73 9.17
C PHE A 32 -2.07 -6.61 8.21
N VAL A 33 -1.35 -5.97 7.31
CA VAL A 33 -0.43 -6.60 6.39
C VAL A 33 0.93 -5.95 6.54
N THR A 34 1.95 -6.76 6.69
CA THR A 34 3.33 -6.32 6.64
C THR A 34 3.81 -6.42 5.21
N ILE A 35 4.17 -5.28 4.62
CA ILE A 35 4.67 -5.18 3.25
C ILE A 35 6.13 -4.74 3.26
N LYS A 36 6.90 -5.18 2.28
CA LYS A 36 8.28 -4.76 2.03
C LYS A 36 8.34 -4.04 0.70
N PHE A 37 8.86 -2.81 0.68
CA PHE A 37 9.08 -2.09 -0.58
C PHE A 37 10.31 -2.64 -1.29
N ALA A 38 10.29 -2.64 -2.62
CA ALA A 38 11.47 -2.92 -3.43
C ALA A 38 12.38 -1.67 -3.44
N THR A 39 13.03 -1.36 -2.31
CA THR A 39 14.04 -0.31 -2.29
C THR A 39 15.36 -0.92 -2.77
N ASN A 40 15.95 -0.38 -3.85
CA ASN A 40 17.27 -0.76 -4.34
C ASN A 40 18.44 -0.33 -3.42
N ASN A 41 18.14 0.10 -2.18
CA ASN A 41 19.17 0.44 -1.20
C ASN A 41 19.53 -0.83 -0.43
N GLY A 42 20.71 -1.39 -0.71
CA GLY A 42 21.24 -2.64 -0.13
C GLY A 42 21.44 -2.69 1.40
N ASN A 43 20.76 -1.83 2.17
CA ASN A 43 20.64 -1.89 3.62
C ASN A 43 19.26 -2.41 4.08
N ASP A 44 18.52 -3.07 3.18
CA ASP A 44 17.16 -3.56 3.43
C ASP A 44 17.18 -4.82 4.31
N GLY A 45 17.32 -4.61 5.63
CA GLY A 45 17.01 -5.62 6.65
C GLY A 45 15.57 -6.15 6.52
N PRO A 46 15.13 -7.07 7.39
CA PRO A 46 13.77 -7.66 7.32
C PRO A 46 12.64 -6.67 7.68
N SER A 47 12.93 -5.36 7.75
CA SER A 47 12.04 -4.31 8.22
C SER A 47 10.98 -3.96 7.17
N GLY A 48 10.01 -4.85 6.99
CA GLY A 48 8.74 -4.50 6.36
C GLY A 48 7.95 -3.52 7.22
N ILE A 49 7.12 -2.70 6.58
CA ILE A 49 6.19 -1.80 7.28
C ILE A 49 4.86 -2.53 7.52
N ARG A 50 4.33 -2.42 8.74
CA ARG A 50 2.99 -2.91 9.06
C ARG A 50 1.95 -1.85 8.70
N VAL A 51 1.09 -2.17 7.74
CA VAL A 51 0.04 -1.29 7.23
C VAL A 51 -1.33 -1.95 7.37
N ARG A 52 -2.38 -1.15 7.27
CA ARG A 52 -3.76 -1.65 7.31
C ARG A 52 -4.15 -2.19 5.94
N GLU A 53 -4.87 -3.31 5.92
CA GLU A 53 -5.37 -3.92 4.67
C GLU A 53 -6.15 -2.94 3.79
N SER A 54 -6.85 -1.98 4.40
CA SER A 54 -7.62 -0.95 3.67
C SER A 54 -6.78 0.04 2.87
N LYS A 55 -5.45 0.04 3.02
CA LYS A 55 -4.52 0.91 2.26
C LYS A 55 -3.67 0.14 1.26
N VAL A 56 -3.91 -1.17 1.13
CA VAL A 56 -3.16 -2.08 0.27
C VAL A 56 -4.09 -2.62 -0.80
N TYR A 57 -3.69 -2.51 -2.05
CA TYR A 57 -4.46 -2.93 -3.21
C TYR A 57 -3.73 -4.05 -3.94
N ARG A 58 -4.47 -4.94 -4.59
CA ARG A 58 -3.85 -6.06 -5.35
C ARG A 58 -3.36 -5.59 -6.71
N THR A 59 -4.02 -4.61 -7.30
CA THR A 59 -3.69 -4.08 -8.61
C THR A 59 -3.28 -2.61 -8.54
N GLU A 60 -2.45 -2.22 -9.49
CA GLU A 60 -2.07 -0.82 -9.64
C GLU A 60 -3.27 0.04 -10.03
N GLU A 61 -4.18 -0.48 -10.86
CA GLU A 61 -5.39 0.22 -11.30
C GLU A 61 -6.31 0.60 -10.13
N GLU A 62 -6.56 -0.33 -9.20
CA GLU A 62 -7.34 -0.03 -7.99
C GLU A 62 -6.67 1.06 -7.17
N ALA A 63 -5.36 0.96 -6.98
CA ALA A 63 -4.59 1.96 -6.26
C ALA A 63 -4.63 3.33 -6.96
N ASN A 64 -4.53 3.34 -8.30
CA ASN A 64 -4.55 4.53 -9.15
C ASN A 64 -5.92 5.23 -9.12
N ASN A 65 -7.01 4.47 -9.16
CA ASN A 65 -8.37 5.03 -9.00
C ASN A 65 -8.51 5.73 -7.64
N VAL A 66 -8.01 5.12 -6.56
CA VAL A 66 -8.07 5.69 -5.22
C VAL A 66 -7.25 6.97 -5.10
N ILE A 67 -6.03 7.02 -5.65
CA ILE A 67 -5.24 8.27 -5.64
C ILE A 67 -5.91 9.35 -6.49
N GLN A 68 -6.57 9.01 -7.60
CA GLN A 68 -7.24 9.99 -8.47
C GLN A 68 -8.42 10.63 -7.73
N MET A 69 -9.25 9.82 -7.07
CA MET A 69 -10.33 10.30 -6.21
C MET A 69 -9.80 11.15 -5.05
N ASN A 70 -8.72 10.71 -4.40
CA ASN A 70 -8.12 11.44 -3.28
C ASN A 70 -7.47 12.75 -3.72
N LYS A 71 -6.84 12.80 -4.90
CA LYS A 71 -6.25 14.00 -5.48
C LYS A 71 -7.34 15.04 -5.78
N ALA A 72 -8.47 14.61 -6.36
CA ALA A 72 -9.63 15.47 -6.57
C ALA A 72 -10.17 16.04 -5.24
N ARG A 73 -10.26 15.21 -4.19
CA ARG A 73 -10.67 15.66 -2.85
C ARG A 73 -9.68 16.62 -2.18
N GLN A 74 -8.38 16.36 -2.31
CA GLN A 74 -7.33 17.23 -1.73
C GLN A 74 -7.27 18.60 -2.40
N VAL A 75 -7.44 18.67 -3.72
CA VAL A 75 -7.50 19.95 -4.45
C VAL A 75 -8.66 20.80 -3.96
N ASN A 76 -9.81 20.19 -3.67
CA ASN A 76 -10.98 20.90 -3.15
C ASN A 76 -10.77 21.41 -1.70
N SER A 77 -10.04 20.65 -0.86
CA SER A 77 -9.77 21.06 0.52
C SER A 77 -8.71 22.15 0.67
N ARG A 78 -7.82 22.34 -0.32
CA ARG A 78 -6.82 23.43 -0.34
C ARG A 78 -7.36 24.75 -0.87
N LYS A 79 -8.63 24.79 -1.26
CA LYS A 79 -9.31 25.97 -1.84
C LYS A 79 -10.21 26.72 -0.86
N LEU A 80 -10.19 26.37 0.43
CA LEU A 80 -10.81 27.15 1.51
C LEU A 80 -9.77 27.99 2.24
#